data_AF-A0A0N1C8E3-F1
#
_entry.id   AF-A0A0N1C8E3-F1
#
_cell.length_a   1.000
_cell.length_b   1.000
_cell.length_c   1.000
_cell.angle_alpha   90.00
_cell.angle_beta   90.00
_cell.angle_gamma   90.00
#
_symmetry.space_group_name_H-M   'P 1'
#
loop_
_entity.id
_entity.type
_entity.pdbx_description
1 polymer ?
#
loop_
_entity_poly.entity_id
_entity_poly.type
_entity_poly.pdbx_seq_one_letter_code
_entity_poly.pdbx_strand_id
1 'polypeptide(L)'
;MTHVVTDNCKGCRYTECVTVCPVECFHLDGTMTYIDPENCIDCGGCVPACPVGAIEPDYRLAADKKFWIGVNRKRVAETPVITARLPPLPGADERRQALGR
;
A
#
# COMPACT_ATOMS: atom_id res chain seq x y z
N MET A 1 1.37 3.30 -15.83
CA MET A 1 2.18 2.58 -14.83
C MET A 1 1.53 2.80 -13.48
N THR A 2 1.59 1.84 -12.58
CA THR A 2 0.92 1.93 -11.27
C THR A 2 1.94 1.83 -10.14
N HIS A 3 1.56 2.37 -8.99
CA HIS A 3 2.20 2.01 -7.73
C HIS A 3 1.59 0.72 -7.17
N VAL A 4 2.38 0.00 -6.36
CA VAL A 4 2.01 -1.32 -5.83
C VAL A 4 2.36 -1.38 -4.35
N VAL A 5 1.42 -1.86 -3.53
CA VAL A 5 1.68 -2.16 -2.11
C VAL A 5 2.25 -3.58 -1.99
N THR A 6 3.36 -3.74 -1.26
CA THR A 6 4.04 -5.02 -1.03
C THR A 6 3.92 -5.52 0.42
N ASP A 7 4.60 -6.63 0.69
CA ASP A 7 4.67 -7.39 1.94
C ASP A 7 4.96 -6.58 3.21
N ASN A 8 5.72 -5.48 3.12
CA ASN A 8 6.01 -4.65 4.30
C ASN A 8 4.73 -4.06 4.92
N CYS A 9 3.68 -3.82 4.14
CA CYS A 9 2.41 -3.29 4.64
C CYS A 9 1.66 -4.28 5.53
N LYS A 10 1.82 -5.59 5.26
CA LYS A 10 1.09 -6.68 5.92
C LYS A 10 1.37 -6.68 7.42
N GLY A 11 0.31 -6.52 8.22
CA GLY A 11 0.39 -6.47 9.68
C GLY A 11 0.73 -5.09 10.26
N CYS A 12 1.04 -4.09 9.43
CA CYS A 12 1.18 -2.69 9.87
C CYS A 12 -0.09 -1.88 9.59
N ARG A 13 -0.46 -1.79 8.31
CA ARG A 13 -1.61 -0.99 7.80
C ARG A 13 -1.72 0.40 8.43
N TYR A 14 -0.67 1.22 8.31
CA TYR A 14 -0.64 2.62 8.82
C TYR A 14 -1.63 3.58 8.15
N THR A 15 -1.99 3.33 6.88
CA THR A 15 -2.93 4.14 6.08
C THR A 15 -2.55 5.61 5.80
N GLU A 16 -1.35 6.07 6.12
CA GLU A 16 -0.85 7.41 5.72
C GLU A 16 -0.89 7.63 4.20
N CYS A 17 -0.73 6.56 3.41
CA CYS A 17 -0.78 6.62 1.95
C CYS A 17 -2.17 7.01 1.41
N VAL A 18 -3.24 6.80 2.18
CA VAL A 18 -4.62 7.09 1.76
C VAL A 18 -4.84 8.61 1.68
N THR A 19 -4.37 9.36 2.67
CA THR A 19 -4.64 10.80 2.80
C THR A 19 -3.88 11.64 1.76
N VAL A 20 -2.84 11.08 1.15
CA VAL A 20 -2.02 11.74 0.13
C VAL A 20 -2.41 11.33 -1.30
N CYS A 21 -3.36 10.42 -1.46
CA CYS A 21 -3.78 9.95 -2.77
C CYS A 21 -4.81 10.92 -3.38
N PRO A 22 -4.50 11.63 -4.48
CA PRO A 22 -5.40 12.64 -5.06
C PRO A 22 -6.62 12.05 -5.77
N VAL A 23 -6.63 10.74 -6.01
CA VAL A 23 -7.65 10.00 -6.76
C VAL A 23 -8.28 8.88 -5.93
N GLU A 24 -7.99 8.84 -4.62
CA GLU A 24 -8.60 7.92 -3.65
C GLU A 24 -8.57 6.44 -4.06
N CYS A 25 -7.52 6.00 -4.76
CA CYS A 25 -7.43 4.66 -5.38
C CYS A 25 -6.93 3.56 -4.42
N PHE A 26 -7.17 3.70 -3.11
CA PHE A 26 -6.75 2.71 -2.10
C PHE A 26 -7.92 1.87 -1.62
N HIS A 27 -7.68 0.58 -1.49
CA HIS A 27 -8.57 -0.39 -0.85
C HIS A 27 -7.86 -1.04 0.34
N LEU A 28 -8.59 -1.73 1.21
CA LEU A 28 -7.97 -2.45 2.34
C LEU A 28 -8.72 -3.69 2.77
N ASP A 29 -8.00 -4.57 3.44
CA ASP A 29 -8.60 -5.60 4.29
C ASP A 29 -8.10 -5.48 5.74
N GLY A 30 -8.38 -6.50 6.56
CA GLY A 30 -7.95 -6.57 7.95
C GLY A 30 -6.43 -6.54 8.18
N THR A 31 -5.61 -6.66 7.13
CA THR A 31 -4.16 -6.91 7.23
C THR A 31 -3.29 -5.89 6.50
N MET A 32 -3.75 -5.31 5.38
CA MET A 32 -2.99 -4.34 4.58
C MET A 32 -3.88 -3.52 3.64
N THR A 33 -3.27 -2.57 2.93
CA THR A 33 -3.89 -1.80 1.85
C THR A 33 -3.47 -2.32 0.47
N TYR A 34 -4.23 -1.94 -0.55
CA TYR A 34 -4.01 -2.29 -1.96
C TYR A 34 -4.25 -1.06 -2.83
N ILE A 35 -3.50 -0.91 -3.92
CA ILE A 35 -3.68 0.19 -4.89
C ILE A 35 -4.45 -0.35 -6.09
N ASP A 36 -5.49 0.38 -6.50
CA ASP A 36 -6.21 0.11 -7.74
C ASP A 36 -5.37 0.58 -8.94
N PRO A 37 -4.88 -0.35 -9.78
CA PRO A 37 -4.03 -0.01 -10.90
C PRO A 37 -4.75 0.74 -12.03
N GLU A 38 -6.08 0.68 -12.09
CA GLU A 38 -6.86 1.35 -13.13
C GLU A 38 -7.11 2.82 -12.78
N ASN A 39 -7.20 3.14 -11.49
CA ASN A 39 -7.39 4.50 -10.98
C ASN A 39 -6.09 5.21 -10.57
N CYS A 40 -4.99 4.47 -10.37
CA CYS A 40 -3.70 5.07 -10.02
C CYS A 40 -3.15 5.94 -11.17
N ILE A 41 -2.88 7.21 -10.88
CA ILE A 41 -2.35 8.19 -11.86
C ILE A 41 -0.81 8.38 -11.78
N ASP A 42 -0.09 7.47 -11.13
CA ASP A 42 1.38 7.50 -11.03
C ASP A 42 1.98 8.78 -10.42
N CYS A 43 1.26 9.46 -9.52
CA CYS A 43 1.73 10.72 -8.91
C CYS A 43 2.85 10.55 -7.87
N GLY A 44 3.01 9.35 -7.30
CA GLY A 44 4.10 9.01 -6.37
C GLY A 44 3.99 9.54 -4.94
N GLY A 45 2.98 10.35 -4.60
CA GLY A 45 2.84 10.95 -3.26
C GLY A 45 2.75 9.94 -2.12
N CYS A 46 2.21 8.74 -2.38
CA CYS A 46 2.07 7.67 -1.39
C CYS A 46 3.39 6.97 -1.02
N VAL A 47 4.42 7.03 -1.86
CA VAL A 47 5.70 6.35 -1.65
C VAL A 47 6.42 6.85 -0.39
N PRO A 48 6.72 8.16 -0.24
CA PRO A 48 7.37 8.67 0.97
C PRO A 48 6.43 8.69 2.19
N ALA A 49 5.12 8.64 1.97
CA ALA A 49 4.14 8.64 3.07
C ALA A 49 4.09 7.30 3.82
N CYS A 50 4.50 6.19 3.20
CA CYS A 50 4.42 4.87 3.82
C CYS A 50 5.53 4.66 4.87
N PRO A 51 5.22 4.53 6.18
CA PRO A 51 6.23 4.44 7.23
C PRO A 51 7.11 3.18 7.16
N VAL A 52 6.66 2.15 6.45
CA VAL A 52 7.37 0.86 6.30
C VAL A 52 7.93 0.65 4.89
N GLY A 53 7.89 1.68 4.05
CA GLY A 53 8.42 1.61 2.68
C GLY A 53 7.82 0.46 1.86
N ALA A 54 6.51 0.26 1.97
CA ALA A 54 5.80 -0.84 1.32
C ALA A 54 5.24 -0.48 -0.06
N ILE A 55 5.50 0.72 -0.58
CA ILE A 55 4.91 1.20 -1.83
C ILE A 55 6.02 1.53 -2.81
N GLU A 56 5.99 0.88 -3.97
CA GLU A 56 6.98 1.05 -5.04
C GLU A 56 6.25 1.08 -6.39
N PRO A 57 6.77 1.79 -7.41
CA PRO A 57 6.23 1.70 -8.76
C PRO A 57 6.50 0.32 -9.38
N ASP A 58 5.55 -0.19 -10.15
CA ASP A 58 5.56 -1.54 -10.74
C ASP A 58 6.86 -1.91 -11.46
N TYR A 59 7.45 -0.96 -12.20
CA TYR A 59 8.67 -1.14 -12.98
C TYR A 59 9.95 -1.18 -12.15
N ARG A 60 9.93 -0.73 -10.88
CA ARG A 60 11.09 -0.82 -9.96
C ARG A 60 11.06 -2.04 -9.06
N LEU A 61 9.96 -2.78 -9.04
CA LEU A 61 9.86 -3.99 -8.24
C LEU A 61 10.92 -5.01 -8.66
N ALA A 62 11.63 -5.53 -7.66
CA ALA A 62 12.48 -6.70 -7.81
C ALA A 62 11.68 -7.89 -8.37
N ALA A 63 12.36 -8.79 -9.08
CA ALA A 63 11.70 -9.88 -9.80
C ALA A 63 10.83 -10.77 -8.88
N ASP A 64 11.30 -11.02 -7.67
CA ASP A 64 10.61 -11.77 -6.62
C ASP A 64 9.40 -11.04 -6.04
N LYS A 65 9.25 -9.73 -6.24
CA LYS A 65 8.10 -8.93 -5.79
C LYS A 65 7.06 -8.66 -6.88
N LYS A 66 7.33 -8.96 -8.15
CA LYS A 66 6.40 -8.64 -9.26
C LYS A 66 5.02 -9.29 -9.12
N PHE A 67 4.89 -10.40 -8.39
CA PHE A 67 3.60 -11.03 -8.13
C PHE A 67 2.63 -10.11 -7.37
N TRP A 68 3.13 -9.12 -6.61
CA TRP A 68 2.30 -8.14 -5.89
C TRP A 68 1.43 -7.30 -6.82
N ILE A 69 1.81 -7.11 -8.08
CA ILE A 69 1.00 -6.45 -9.10
C ILE A 69 -0.35 -7.17 -9.25
N GLY A 70 -0.29 -8.50 -9.39
CA GLY A 70 -1.49 -9.35 -9.49
C GLY A 70 -2.29 -9.38 -8.19
N VAL A 71 -1.61 -9.37 -7.04
CA VAL A 71 -2.29 -9.33 -5.73
C VAL A 71 -3.08 -8.04 -5.56
N ASN A 72 -2.48 -6.87 -5.82
CA ASN A 72 -3.17 -5.58 -5.70
C ASN A 72 -4.41 -5.56 -6.62
N ARG A 73 -4.24 -5.90 -7.91
CA ARG A 73 -5.33 -5.96 -8.89
C ARG A 73 -6.48 -6.89 -8.46
N LYS A 74 -6.17 -8.06 -7.89
CA LYS A 74 -7.20 -8.99 -7.42
C LYS A 74 -7.91 -8.44 -6.19
N ARG A 75 -7.17 -7.93 -5.22
CA ARG A 75 -7.72 -7.56 -3.92
C ARG A 75 -8.61 -6.32 -3.99
N VAL A 76 -8.32 -5.35 -4.88
CA VAL A 76 -9.19 -4.16 -5.05
C VAL A 76 -10.60 -4.52 -5.52
N ALA A 77 -10.77 -5.61 -6.26
CA ALA A 77 -12.09 -6.12 -6.64
C ALA A 77 -12.86 -6.79 -5.48
N GLU A 78 -12.16 -7.17 -4.41
CA GLU A 78 -12.70 -7.95 -3.29
C GLU A 78 -12.76 -7.15 -1.97
N THR A 79 -12.27 -5.92 -1.98
CA THR A 79 -12.09 -5.12 -0.75
C THR A 79 -12.68 -3.71 -0.91
N PRO A 80 -13.18 -3.10 0.18
CA PRO A 80 -13.74 -1.76 0.11
C PRO A 80 -12.66 -0.70 -0.12
N VAL A 81 -13.06 0.38 -0.79
CA VAL A 81 -12.28 1.62 -0.90
C VAL A 81 -12.12 2.26 0.49
N ILE A 82 -10.97 2.87 0.73
CA ILE A 82 -10.69 3.69 1.92
C ILE A 82 -10.28 5.09 1.49
N THR A 83 -10.90 6.09 2.09
CA THR A 83 -10.63 7.52 1.81
C THR A 83 -10.18 8.30 3.04
N ALA A 84 -10.24 7.69 4.24
CA ALA A 84 -9.86 8.30 5.50
C ALA A 84 -8.82 7.45 6.23
N ARG A 85 -7.96 8.10 7.02
CA ARG A 85 -6.95 7.42 7.85
C ARG A 85 -7.62 6.54 8.90
N LEU A 86 -7.05 5.36 9.12
CA LEU A 86 -7.34 4.48 10.26
C LEU A 86 -6.12 4.39 11.18
N PRO A 87 -6.31 4.10 12.48
CA PRO A 87 -5.20 3.74 13.35
C PRO A 87 -4.43 2.53 12.79
N PRO A 88 -3.10 2.49 12.93
CA PRO A 88 -2.31 1.33 12.55
C PRO A 88 -2.74 0.08 13.34
N LEU A 89 -2.43 -1.09 12.81
CA LEU A 89 -2.70 -2.35 13.50
C LEU A 89 -1.85 -2.47 14.78
N PRO A 90 -2.31 -3.23 15.80
CA PRO A 90 -1.47 -3.58 16.94
C PRO A 90 -0.17 -4.24 16.47
N GLY A 91 0.98 -3.82 17.01
CA GLY A 91 2.29 -4.34 16.60
C GLY A 91 2.94 -3.62 15.41
N ALA A 92 2.28 -2.60 14.83
CA ALA A 92 2.77 -1.93 13.64
C ALA A 92 4.10 -1.19 13.87
N ASP A 93 4.26 -0.53 15.03
CA ASP A 93 5.46 0.24 15.35
C ASP A 93 6.65 -0.66 15.64
N GLU A 94 6.44 -1.79 16.30
CA GLU A 94 7.48 -2.81 16.49
C GLU A 94 7.93 -3.37 15.15
N ARG A 95 7.00 -3.62 14.22
CA ARG A 95 7.33 -4.06 12.86
C ARG A 95 8.06 -2.98 12.07
N ARG A 96 7.67 -1.71 12.20
CA ARG A 96 8.38 -0.59 11.55
C ARG A 96 9.83 -0.50 12.03
N GLN A 97 10.05 -0.60 13.33
CA GLN A 97 11.39 -0.63 13.92
C GLN A 97 12.20 -1.84 13.43
N ALA A 98 11.58 -3.02 13.36
CA ALA A 98 12.24 -4.24 12.85
C ALA A 98 12.66 -4.14 11.37
N LEU A 99 11.98 -3.30 10.58
CA LEU A 99 12.33 -2.98 9.20
C LEU A 99 13.37 -1.84 9.09
N GLY A 100 13.82 -1.28 10.21
CA GLY A 100 14.78 -0.17 10.25
C GLY A 100 14.20 1.16 9.77
N ARG A 101 12.92 1.42 10.08
CA ARG A 101 12.18 2.62 9.66
C ARG A 101 11.62 3.43 10.83
#